data_AF-A0A940SNH9-F1
#
_entry.id   AF-A0A940SNH9-F1
#
_cell.length_a   1.000
_cell.length_b   1.000
_cell.length_c   1.000
_cell.angle_alpha   90.00
_cell.angle_beta   90.00
_cell.angle_gamma   90.00
#
_symmetry.space_group_name_H-M   'P 1'
#
loop_
_entity.id
_entity.type
_entity.pdbx_description
1 polymer ?
#
loop_
_entity_poly.entity_id
_entity_poly.type
_entity_poly.pdbx_seq_one_letter_code
_entity_poly.pdbx_strand_id
1 'polypeptide(L)'
;MKEQILTKPEVIDKLKKGSLWIGIVCVLAVLFNLAACMILFFRYRSPDVTDAVTQYTMIREFVTYGLSAAIMLLAAMMFLHIAKDGMPFTVKRVRTVRIIGILFLLNAVIPTVVIGGVITPFSVTNYSSLIEGLLFLFIAHIIRYGAMLQQESDETL
;
A
#
# COMPACT_ATOMS: atom_id res chain seq x y z
N MET A 1 0.62 -36.12 9.74
CA MET A 1 0.48 -34.74 10.25
C MET A 1 -1.02 -34.47 10.35
N LYS A 2 -1.61 -34.45 11.56
CA LYS A 2 -3.07 -34.24 11.71
C LYS A 2 -3.34 -32.75 11.51
N GLU A 3 -4.12 -32.40 10.49
CA GLU A 3 -4.62 -31.04 10.28
C GLU A 3 -5.55 -30.69 11.44
N GLN A 4 -5.13 -29.77 12.30
CA GLN A 4 -5.93 -29.30 13.41
C GLN A 4 -6.99 -28.35 12.84
N ILE A 5 -8.22 -28.84 12.69
CA ILE A 5 -9.36 -28.04 12.23
C ILE A 5 -9.66 -27.00 13.33
N LEU A 6 -9.30 -25.75 13.07
CA LEU A 6 -9.57 -24.63 13.98
C LEU A 6 -11.08 -24.34 14.01
N THR A 7 -11.58 -24.02 15.19
CA THR A 7 -12.97 -23.55 15.33
C THR A 7 -13.10 -22.13 14.76
N LYS A 8 -14.29 -21.78 14.24
CA LYS A 8 -14.60 -20.42 13.73
C LYS A 8 -14.13 -19.28 14.65
N PRO A 9 -14.35 -19.30 15.98
CA PRO A 9 -13.87 -18.24 16.87
C PRO A 9 -12.33 -18.17 16.95
N GLU A 10 -11.63 -19.30 16.94
CA GLU A 10 -10.16 -19.33 16.98
C GLU A 10 -9.54 -18.78 15.70
N VAL A 11 -10.15 -19.04 14.54
CA VAL A 11 -9.71 -18.48 13.25
C VAL A 11 -9.85 -16.95 13.28
N ILE A 12 -10.98 -16.43 13.79
CA ILE A 12 -11.22 -14.99 13.88
C ILE A 12 -10.22 -14.32 14.84
N ASP A 13 -9.95 -14.91 16.00
CA ASP A 13 -8.96 -14.35 16.95
C ASP A 13 -7.54 -14.29 16.35
N LYS A 14 -7.11 -15.36 15.67
CA LYS A 14 -5.83 -15.38 14.96
C LYS A 14 -5.76 -14.33 13.86
N LEU A 15 -6.83 -14.19 13.07
CA LEU A 15 -6.92 -13.18 12.02
C LEU A 15 -6.82 -11.76 12.60
N LYS A 16 -7.53 -11.49 13.71
CA LYS A 16 -7.50 -10.18 14.37
C LYS A 16 -6.10 -9.83 14.86
N LYS A 17 -5.43 -10.77 15.54
CA LYS A 17 -4.05 -10.60 16.02
C LYS A 17 -3.06 -10.41 14.87
N GLY A 18 -3.16 -11.23 13.82
CA GLY A 18 -2.31 -11.08 12.63
C GLY A 18 -2.50 -9.73 11.94
N SER A 19 -3.75 -9.30 11.78
CA SER A 19 -4.09 -8.01 11.17
C SER A 19 -3.59 -6.83 12.01
N LEU A 20 -3.62 -6.94 13.34
CA LEU A 20 -3.07 -5.90 14.22
C LEU A 20 -1.57 -5.71 13.99
N TRP A 21 -0.80 -6.81 13.97
CA TRP A 21 0.64 -6.76 13.72
C TRP A 21 0.98 -6.16 12.36
N ILE A 22 0.28 -6.57 11.31
CA ILE A 22 0.47 -5.99 9.97
C ILE A 22 0.13 -4.50 9.98
N GLY A 23 -0.97 -4.11 10.64
CA GLY A 23 -1.35 -2.71 10.78
C GLY A 23 -0.27 -1.86 11.46
N ILE A 24 0.33 -2.36 12.55
CA ILE A 24 1.45 -1.69 13.25
C ILE A 24 2.66 -1.55 12.33
N VAL A 25 3.04 -2.62 11.61
CA VAL A 25 4.15 -2.59 10.66
C VAL A 25 3.92 -1.53 9.57
N CYS A 26 2.69 -1.44 9.03
CA CYS A 26 2.34 -0.41 8.07
C CYS A 26 2.46 1.01 8.67
N VAL A 27 2.04 1.24 9.92
CA VAL A 27 2.22 2.54 10.60
C VAL A 27 3.70 2.89 10.75
N LEU A 28 4.53 1.95 11.16
CA LEU A 28 5.99 2.17 11.24
C LEU A 28 6.58 2.49 9.86
N ALA A 29 6.12 1.82 8.81
CA ALA A 29 6.52 2.12 7.44
C ALA A 29 6.09 3.54 7.03
N VAL A 30 4.89 4.01 7.41
CA VAL A 30 4.47 5.40 7.16
C VAL A 30 5.45 6.38 7.80
N LEU A 31 5.77 6.20 9.09
CA LEU A 31 6.69 7.07 9.82
C LEU A 31 8.09 7.09 9.17
N PHE A 32 8.58 5.92 8.76
CA PHE A 32 9.84 5.80 8.03
C PHE A 32 9.83 6.59 6.73
N ASN A 33 8.79 6.44 5.89
CA ASN A 33 8.68 7.16 4.63
C ASN A 33 8.58 8.68 4.85
N LEU A 34 7.83 9.13 5.86
CA LEU A 34 7.73 10.56 6.19
C LEU A 34 9.06 11.13 6.70
N ALA A 35 9.82 10.37 7.50
CA ALA A 35 11.16 10.76 7.92
C ALA A 35 12.11 10.88 6.73
N ALA A 36 12.05 9.94 5.77
CA ALA A 36 12.82 10.01 4.52
C ALA A 36 12.47 11.27 3.71
N CYS A 37 11.18 11.58 3.53
CA CYS A 37 10.72 12.83 2.90
C CYS A 37 11.28 14.06 3.62
N MET A 38 11.28 14.07 4.96
CA MET A 38 11.79 15.18 5.76
C MET A 38 13.30 15.38 5.54
N ILE A 39 14.08 14.30 5.55
CA ILE A 39 15.53 14.34 5.29
C ILE A 39 15.81 14.85 3.87
N LEU A 40 15.08 14.37 2.87
CA LEU A 40 15.21 14.82 1.48
C LEU A 40 14.88 16.30 1.34
N PHE A 41 13.84 16.79 2.02
CA PHE A 41 13.47 18.21 2.00
C PHE A 41 14.58 19.10 2.58
N PHE A 42 15.17 18.73 3.71
CA PHE A 42 16.30 19.48 4.29
C PHE A 42 17.53 19.45 3.39
N ARG A 43 17.83 18.29 2.78
CA ARG A 43 18.93 18.17 1.83
C ARG A 43 18.73 19.01 0.58
N TYR A 44 17.52 19.02 0.03
CA TYR A 44 17.18 19.84 -1.14
C TYR A 44 17.36 21.34 -0.86
N ARG A 45 17.13 21.79 0.37
CA ARG A 45 17.34 23.18 0.80
C ARG A 45 18.79 23.51 1.15
N SER A 46 19.67 22.52 1.24
CA SER A 46 21.09 22.74 1.51
C SER A 46 21.73 23.58 0.40
N PRO A 47 22.57 24.58 0.73
CA PRO A 47 23.33 25.34 -0.27
C PRO A 47 24.26 24.47 -1.13
N ASP A 48 24.63 23.29 -0.63
CA ASP A 48 25.57 22.37 -1.29
C ASP A 48 24.96 21.64 -2.49
N VAL A 49 23.62 21.65 -2.63
CA VAL A 49 22.91 20.94 -3.70
C VAL A 49 22.57 21.91 -4.83
N THR A 50 23.56 22.19 -5.68
CA THR A 50 23.41 23.11 -6.82
C THR A 50 23.21 22.41 -8.16
N ASP A 51 23.55 21.12 -8.26
CA ASP A 51 23.45 20.40 -9.52
C ASP A 51 22.00 19.93 -9.79
N ALA A 52 21.56 20.15 -11.03
CA ALA A 52 20.18 19.88 -11.43
C ALA A 52 19.83 18.38 -11.31
N VAL A 53 20.78 17.48 -11.61
CA VAL A 53 20.54 16.03 -11.59
C VAL A 53 20.22 15.53 -10.19
N THR A 54 20.97 15.98 -9.18
CA THR A 54 20.72 15.67 -7.77
C THR A 54 19.41 16.27 -7.31
N GLN A 55 19.11 17.52 -7.66
CA GLN A 55 17.81 18.14 -7.33
C GLN A 55 16.63 17.34 -7.90
N TYR A 56 16.72 16.92 -9.16
CA TYR A 56 15.70 16.10 -9.81
C TYR A 56 15.54 14.73 -9.16
N THR A 57 16.65 14.09 -8.81
CA THR A 57 16.65 12.80 -8.12
C THR A 57 15.98 12.94 -6.74
N MET A 58 16.28 14.01 -5.99
CA MET A 58 15.66 14.26 -4.70
C MET A 58 14.15 14.52 -4.80
N ILE A 59 13.70 15.29 -5.79
CA ILE A 59 12.26 15.52 -6.03
C ILE A 59 11.56 14.20 -6.39
N ARG A 60 12.16 13.38 -7.26
CA ARG A 60 11.65 12.06 -7.61
C ARG A 60 11.44 11.20 -6.38
N GLU A 61 12.48 11.05 -5.56
CA GLU A 61 12.43 10.23 -4.36
C GLU A 61 11.43 10.78 -3.35
N PHE A 62 11.32 12.11 -3.20
CA PHE A 62 10.32 12.73 -2.34
C PHE A 62 8.89 12.35 -2.73
N VAL A 63 8.58 12.36 -4.03
CA VAL A 63 7.27 11.93 -4.56
C VAL A 63 7.06 10.43 -4.33
N THR A 64 8.07 9.60 -4.59
CA THR A 64 8.01 8.14 -4.39
C THR A 64 7.72 7.79 -2.93
N TYR A 65 8.47 8.37 -1.98
CA TYR A 65 8.25 8.14 -0.55
C TYR A 65 6.91 8.71 -0.07
N GLY A 66 6.48 9.85 -0.60
CA GLY A 66 5.17 10.43 -0.28
C GLY A 66 3.99 9.54 -0.70
N LEU A 67 4.04 9.00 -1.92
CA LEU A 67 3.04 8.04 -2.41
C LEU A 67 3.10 6.73 -1.63
N SER A 68 4.30 6.25 -1.33
CA SER A 68 4.50 5.03 -0.54
C SER A 68 3.95 5.17 0.89
N ALA A 69 4.12 6.33 1.51
CA ALA A 69 3.50 6.65 2.80
C ALA A 69 1.97 6.62 2.72
N ALA A 70 1.37 7.19 1.67
CA ALA A 70 -0.09 7.15 1.47
C ALA A 70 -0.63 5.72 1.29
N ILE A 71 0.08 4.89 0.52
CA ILE A 71 -0.24 3.46 0.35
C ILE A 71 -0.21 2.72 1.69
N MET A 72 0.89 2.88 2.44
CA MET A 72 1.06 2.23 3.74
C MET A 72 0.02 2.71 4.77
N LEU A 73 -0.39 3.98 4.70
CA LEU A 73 -1.44 4.51 5.57
C LEU A 73 -2.81 3.88 5.27
N LEU A 74 -3.17 3.72 3.99
CA LEU A 74 -4.39 3.02 3.59
C LEU A 74 -4.37 1.55 4.02
N ALA A 75 -3.23 0.87 3.86
CA ALA A 75 -3.04 -0.50 4.30
C ALA A 75 -3.16 -0.60 5.83
N ALA A 76 -2.50 0.29 6.58
CA ALA A 76 -2.59 0.35 8.04
C ALA A 76 -4.04 0.51 8.50
N MET A 77 -4.76 1.50 7.96
CA MET A 77 -6.17 1.70 8.28
C MET A 77 -7.00 0.47 7.95
N MET A 78 -6.74 -0.20 6.82
CA MET A 78 -7.46 -1.41 6.45
C MET A 78 -7.25 -2.53 7.47
N PHE A 79 -6.00 -2.86 7.79
CA PHE A 79 -5.63 -3.95 8.69
C PHE A 79 -6.02 -3.67 10.15
N LEU A 80 -5.90 -2.43 10.62
CA LEU A 80 -6.36 -2.06 11.97
C LEU A 80 -7.88 -2.20 12.13
N HIS A 81 -8.65 -1.91 11.09
CA HIS A 81 -10.08 -2.18 11.16
C HIS A 81 -10.38 -3.69 11.10
N ILE A 82 -9.68 -4.48 10.27
CA ILE A 82 -9.83 -5.96 10.26
C ILE A 82 -9.49 -6.52 11.64
N ALA A 83 -8.49 -5.96 12.33
CA ALA A 83 -8.17 -6.33 13.70
C ALA A 83 -9.32 -6.06 14.69
N LYS A 84 -10.13 -5.03 14.42
CA LYS A 84 -11.30 -4.66 15.24
C LYS A 84 -12.49 -5.56 14.95
N ASP A 85 -12.91 -5.62 13.68
CA ASP A 85 -14.16 -6.28 13.26
C ASP A 85 -13.99 -7.77 12.92
N GLY A 86 -12.81 -8.21 12.51
CA GLY A 86 -12.54 -9.59 12.08
C GLY A 86 -13.09 -9.90 10.68
N MET A 87 -13.46 -8.88 9.89
CA MET A 87 -14.17 -9.01 8.62
C MET A 87 -13.30 -8.51 7.44
N PRO A 88 -12.48 -9.40 6.85
CA PRO A 88 -11.57 -9.03 5.76
C PRO A 88 -12.28 -8.89 4.41
N PHE A 89 -13.41 -9.56 4.21
CA PHE A 89 -14.12 -9.61 2.92
C PHE A 89 -15.36 -8.72 2.94
N THR A 90 -15.16 -7.41 2.88
CA THR A 90 -16.26 -6.45 2.70
C THR A 90 -16.04 -5.57 1.49
N VAL A 91 -17.13 -5.01 0.93
CA VAL A 91 -17.08 -4.09 -0.21
C VAL A 91 -16.13 -2.91 0.06
N LYS A 92 -16.09 -2.42 1.30
CA LYS A 92 -15.17 -1.35 1.71
C LYS A 92 -13.71 -1.78 1.60
N ARG A 93 -13.35 -2.99 2.03
CA ARG A 93 -11.98 -3.54 1.93
C ARG A 93 -11.57 -3.77 0.49
N VAL A 94 -12.46 -4.31 -0.34
CA VAL A 94 -12.24 -4.47 -1.79
C VAL A 94 -11.88 -3.13 -2.43
N ARG A 95 -12.65 -2.07 -2.12
CA ARG A 95 -12.36 -0.72 -2.62
C ARG A 95 -11.00 -0.23 -2.13
N THR A 96 -10.66 -0.42 -0.86
CA THR A 96 -9.34 -0.02 -0.32
C THR A 96 -8.19 -0.73 -1.03
N VAL A 97 -8.25 -2.05 -1.20
CA VAL A 97 -7.21 -2.83 -1.91
C VAL A 97 -7.09 -2.38 -3.37
N ARG A 98 -8.21 -2.07 -4.04
CA ARG A 98 -8.19 -1.51 -5.39
C ARG A 98 -7.51 -0.14 -5.44
N ILE A 99 -7.80 0.75 -4.48
CA ILE A 99 -7.14 2.06 -4.38
C ILE A 99 -5.64 1.88 -4.16
N ILE A 100 -5.22 0.97 -3.27
CA ILE A 100 -3.81 0.64 -3.05
C ILE A 100 -3.15 0.18 -4.35
N GLY A 101 -3.78 -0.72 -5.10
CA GLY A 101 -3.28 -1.17 -6.40
C GLY A 101 -3.11 -0.03 -7.41
N ILE A 102 -4.11 0.85 -7.50
CA ILE A 102 -4.02 2.04 -8.38
C ILE A 102 -2.88 2.96 -7.92
N LEU A 103 -2.71 3.20 -6.63
CA LEU A 103 -1.62 4.04 -6.12
C LEU A 103 -0.25 3.45 -6.40
N PHE A 104 -0.08 2.12 -6.35
CA PHE A 104 1.15 1.46 -6.79
C PHE A 104 1.42 1.68 -8.28
N LEU A 105 0.40 1.55 -9.14
CA LEU A 105 0.53 1.85 -10.58
C LEU A 105 0.91 3.33 -10.81
N LEU A 106 0.31 4.24 -10.06
CA LEU A 106 0.65 5.66 -10.10
C LEU A 106 2.09 5.91 -9.61
N ASN A 107 2.52 5.23 -8.56
CA ASN A 107 3.90 5.31 -8.06
C ASN A 107 4.94 4.79 -9.07
N ALA A 108 4.53 3.93 -10.01
CA ALA A 108 5.40 3.44 -11.08
C ALA A 108 5.71 4.51 -12.16
N VAL A 109 4.86 5.55 -12.26
CA VAL A 109 4.85 6.52 -13.37
C VAL A 109 5.02 7.96 -12.89
N ILE A 110 4.24 8.39 -11.89
CA ILE A 110 4.19 9.79 -11.43
C ILE A 110 5.57 10.33 -11.05
N PRO A 111 6.42 9.62 -10.28
CA PRO A 111 7.74 10.14 -9.92
C PRO A 111 8.59 10.49 -11.14
N THR A 112 8.47 9.77 -12.26
CA THR A 112 9.16 10.11 -13.52
C THR A 112 8.54 11.34 -14.21
N VAL A 113 7.20 11.44 -14.21
CA VAL A 113 6.46 12.53 -14.88
C VAL A 113 6.67 13.88 -14.19
N VAL A 114 6.73 13.91 -12.86
CA VAL A 114 6.92 15.16 -12.09
C VAL A 114 8.25 15.87 -12.41
N ILE A 115 9.25 15.13 -12.88
CA ILE A 115 10.56 15.66 -13.30
C ILE A 115 10.51 16.17 -14.76
N GLY A 116 9.33 16.17 -15.39
CA GLY A 116 9.04 16.87 -16.63
C GLY A 116 9.50 16.17 -17.91
N GLY A 117 9.86 14.88 -17.89
CA GLY A 117 10.33 14.17 -19.10
C GLY A 117 11.56 14.81 -19.77
N VAL A 118 12.24 15.75 -19.09
CA VAL A 118 13.32 16.60 -19.62
C VAL A 118 14.60 15.79 -19.87
N ILE A 119 14.75 14.65 -19.18
CA ILE A 119 15.94 13.80 -19.24
C ILE A 119 15.62 12.43 -19.87
N THR A 120 14.38 11.95 -19.74
CA THR A 120 13.95 10.64 -20.24
C THR A 120 12.51 10.70 -20.79
N PRO A 121 12.23 10.10 -21.96
CA PRO A 121 10.87 9.94 -22.45
C PRO A 121 10.05 9.13 -21.45
N PHE A 122 8.72 9.31 -21.48
CA PHE A 122 7.75 8.65 -20.61
C PHE A 122 8.09 7.17 -20.41
N SER A 123 8.57 6.81 -19.22
CA SER A 123 9.07 5.47 -18.92
C SER A 123 8.65 5.02 -17.53
N VAL A 124 8.26 3.75 -17.44
CA VAL A 124 8.07 3.08 -16.16
C VAL A 124 9.45 2.86 -15.56
N THR A 125 9.81 3.65 -14.55
CA THR A 125 11.13 3.55 -13.91
C THR A 125 11.11 2.68 -12.65
N ASN A 126 9.92 2.33 -12.16
CA ASN A 126 9.73 1.48 -10.99
C ASN A 126 8.84 0.27 -11.34
N TYR A 127 9.47 -0.74 -11.94
CA TYR A 127 8.83 -1.99 -12.33
C TYR A 127 8.26 -2.77 -11.14
N SER A 128 8.88 -2.66 -9.96
CA SER A 128 8.37 -3.29 -8.74
C SER A 128 6.99 -2.75 -8.40
N SER A 129 6.80 -1.43 -8.37
CA SER A 129 5.49 -0.83 -8.11
C SER A 129 4.46 -1.12 -9.21
N LEU A 130 4.89 -1.29 -10.46
CA LEU A 130 3.98 -1.76 -11.52
C LEU A 130 3.44 -3.16 -11.21
N ILE A 131 4.33 -4.10 -10.87
CA ILE A 131 3.97 -5.49 -10.55
C ILE A 131 3.11 -5.54 -9.29
N GLU A 132 3.51 -4.82 -8.23
CA GLU A 132 2.74 -4.70 -6.99
C GLU A 132 1.33 -4.17 -7.26
N GLY A 133 1.19 -3.14 -8.10
CA GLY A 133 -0.11 -2.58 -8.48
C GLY A 133 -1.01 -3.62 -9.14
N LEU A 134 -0.48 -4.39 -10.10
CA LEU A 134 -1.22 -5.47 -10.75
C LEU A 134 -1.60 -6.59 -9.77
N LEU A 135 -0.70 -6.98 -8.87
CA LEU A 135 -0.95 -7.97 -7.83
C LEU A 135 -2.06 -7.51 -6.88
N PHE A 136 -2.04 -6.26 -6.43
CA PHE A 136 -3.09 -5.72 -5.56
C PHE A 136 -4.44 -5.63 -6.29
N LEU A 137 -4.47 -5.30 -7.57
CA LEU A 137 -5.71 -5.35 -8.36
C LEU A 137 -6.26 -6.77 -8.52
N PHE A 138 -5.38 -7.76 -8.64
CA PHE A 138 -5.76 -9.17 -8.64
C PHE A 138 -6.27 -9.62 -7.26
N ILE A 139 -5.58 -9.28 -6.18
CA ILE A 139 -6.02 -9.54 -4.80
C ILE A 139 -7.38 -8.88 -4.53
N ALA A 140 -7.63 -7.68 -5.04
CA ALA A 140 -8.93 -7.03 -4.94
C ALA A 140 -10.05 -7.86 -5.59
N HIS A 141 -9.77 -8.59 -6.68
CA HIS A 141 -10.74 -9.52 -7.27
C HIS A 141 -10.97 -10.74 -6.38
N ILE A 142 -9.91 -11.31 -5.78
CA ILE A 142 -10.04 -12.43 -4.83
C ILE A 142 -10.90 -12.03 -3.63
N ILE A 143 -10.62 -10.86 -3.03
CA ILE A 143 -11.37 -10.37 -1.88
C ILE A 143 -12.83 -10.08 -2.25
N ARG A 144 -13.08 -9.59 -3.47
CA ARG A 144 -14.44 -9.36 -3.97
C ARG A 144 -15.22 -10.67 -4.08
N TYR A 145 -14.60 -11.70 -4.63
CA TYR A 145 -15.21 -13.02 -4.71
C TYR A 145 -15.48 -13.59 -3.30
N GLY A 146 -14.52 -13.47 -2.37
CA GLY A 146 -14.74 -13.86 -0.98
C GLY A 146 -15.89 -13.10 -0.31
N ALA A 147 -16.08 -11.82 -0.62
CA ALA A 147 -17.17 -11.01 -0.08
C ALA A 147 -18.54 -11.48 -0.62
N MET A 148 -18.60 -11.89 -1.89
CA MET A 148 -19.82 -12.47 -2.49
C MET A 148 -20.21 -13.79 -1.81
N LEU A 149 -19.24 -14.68 -1.60
CA LEU A 149 -19.47 -15.95 -0.89
C LEU A 149 -19.94 -15.75 0.55
N GLN A 150 -19.39 -14.75 1.25
CA GLN A 150 -19.85 -14.40 2.61
C GLN A 150 -21.30 -13.92 2.58
N GLN A 151 -21.67 -13.09 1.61
CA GLN A 151 -23.04 -12.61 1.47
C GLN A 151 -24.04 -13.74 1.17
N GLU A 152 -23.73 -14.64 0.23
CA GLU A 152 -24.59 -15.80 -0.09
C GLU A 152 -24.79 -16.73 1.12
N SER A 153 -23.74 -16.91 1.93
CA SER A 153 -23.82 -17.73 3.15
C SER A 153 -24.69 -17.08 4.23
N ASP A 154 -24.65 -15.76 4.35
CA ASP A 154 -25.45 -15.01 5.33
C ASP A 154 -26.93 -14.91 4.90
N GLU A 155 -27.23 -14.92 3.59
CA GLU A 155 -28.60 -14.90 3.06
C GLU A 155 -29.30 -16.28 3.10
N THR A 156 -28.56 -17.37 3.29
CA THR A 156 -29.08 -18.76 3.34
C THR A 156 -29.28 -19.30 4.75
N LEU A 157 -28.97 -18.51 5.78
CA LEU A 157 -29.22 -18.77 7.21
C LEU A 157 -30.50 -18.08 7.70
#